data_AF-A0A1C3NYG8-F1
#
_entry.id   AF-A0A1C3NYG8-F1
#
_cell.length_a   1.000
_cell.length_b   1.000
_cell.length_c   1.000
_cell.angle_alpha   90.00
_cell.angle_beta   90.00
_cell.angle_gamma   90.00
#
_symmetry.space_group_name_H-M   'P 1'
#
loop_
_entity.id
_entity.type
_entity.pdbx_description
1 polymer ?
#
loop_
_entity_poly.entity_id
_entity_poly.type
_entity_poly.pdbx_seq_one_letter_code
_entity_poly.pdbx_strand_id
1 'polypeptide(L)'
;MSSRTSRPAATVMATAVVLVLAHLDRLDIDDAVRATAGTYPFPHLRSPDAIHLATADQLVASGKTISAFVTYDKRLAITAGEVGLVAAAPGQSVPK
;
A
#
# COMPACT_ATOMS: atom_id res chain seq x y z
N MET A 1 32.05 1.01 -35.89
CA MET A 1 32.33 1.06 -34.43
C MET A 1 31.45 2.14 -33.83
N SER A 2 30.20 1.82 -33.44
CA SER A 2 29.26 2.80 -32.88
C SER A 2 29.09 2.55 -31.39
N SER A 3 29.81 3.34 -30.60
CA SER A 3 29.79 3.32 -29.13
C SER A 3 28.45 3.89 -28.64
N ARG A 4 27.59 3.01 -28.13
CA ARG A 4 26.32 3.41 -27.51
C ARG A 4 26.59 3.90 -26.08
N THR A 5 27.01 5.15 -25.93
CA THR A 5 27.00 5.85 -24.64
C THR A 5 25.57 6.13 -24.21
N SER A 6 25.07 5.36 -23.24
CA SER A 6 23.92 5.68 -22.38
C SER A 6 24.27 5.05 -21.01
N ARG A 7 24.05 5.65 -19.84
CA ARG A 7 22.83 6.33 -19.34
C ARG A 7 23.19 7.22 -18.12
N PRO A 8 22.96 8.54 -18.13
CA PRO A 8 22.87 9.34 -16.91
C PRO A 8 21.50 9.22 -16.21
N ALA A 9 20.46 8.76 -16.93
CA ALA A 9 19.09 8.68 -16.41
C ALA A 9 18.86 7.58 -15.36
N ALA A 10 19.66 6.51 -15.36
CA ALA A 10 19.50 5.41 -14.41
C ALA A 10 19.84 5.83 -12.97
N THR A 11 20.91 6.60 -12.80
CA THR A 11 21.35 7.12 -11.50
C THR A 11 20.36 8.15 -10.96
N VAL A 12 19.87 9.08 -11.80
CA VAL A 12 18.87 10.07 -11.40
C VAL A 12 17.56 9.42 -10.97
N MET A 13 17.12 8.37 -11.68
CA MET A 13 15.92 7.60 -11.30
C MET A 13 16.10 6.89 -9.95
N ALA A 14 17.27 6.31 -9.70
CA ALA A 14 17.57 5.68 -8.42
C ALA A 14 17.53 6.69 -7.27
N THR A 15 18.07 7.90 -7.45
CA THR A 15 17.98 8.97 -6.45
C THR A 15 16.54 9.40 -6.19
N ALA A 16 15.72 9.55 -7.24
CA ALA A 16 14.31 9.92 -7.09
C ALA A 16 13.51 8.89 -6.28
N VAL A 17 13.73 7.59 -6.52
CA VAL A 17 13.09 6.51 -5.74
C VAL A 17 13.47 6.60 -4.26
N VAL A 18 14.76 6.79 -3.96
CA VAL A 18 15.23 6.92 -2.58
C VAL A 18 14.56 8.09 -1.87
N LEU A 19 14.45 9.24 -2.55
CA LEU A 19 13.80 10.42 -1.97
C LEU A 19 12.31 10.19 -1.69
N VAL A 20 11.56 9.58 -2.62
CA VAL A 20 10.15 9.26 -2.38
C VAL A 20 9.99 8.29 -1.21
N LEU A 21 10.78 7.22 -1.18
CA LEU A 21 10.72 6.21 -0.12
C LEU A 21 11.17 6.75 1.24
N ALA A 22 11.91 7.86 1.30
CA ALA A 22 12.30 8.51 2.55
C ALA A 22 11.14 9.24 3.24
N HIS A 23 10.05 9.52 2.51
CA HIS A 23 8.84 10.13 3.05
C HIS A 23 7.77 9.12 3.50
N LEU A 24 8.06 7.82 3.40
CA LEU A 24 7.14 6.75 3.79
C LEU A 24 7.65 6.07 5.06
N ASP A 25 6.78 6.01 6.07
CA ASP A 25 6.97 5.10 7.18
C ASP A 25 6.92 3.66 6.67
N ARG A 26 7.89 2.84 7.08
CA ARG A 26 7.95 1.43 6.73
C ARG A 26 7.58 0.59 7.94
N LEU A 27 6.74 -0.40 7.70
CA LEU A 27 6.34 -1.38 8.68
C LEU A 27 6.80 -2.74 8.16
N ASP A 28 7.40 -3.51 9.05
CA ASP A 28 7.75 -4.88 8.73
C ASP A 28 6.48 -5.72 8.64
N ILE A 29 6.45 -6.63 7.67
CA ILE A 29 5.42 -7.67 7.60
C ILE A 29 5.85 -8.76 8.59
N ASP A 30 5.56 -8.55 9.87
CA ASP A 30 5.91 -9.47 10.94
C ASP A 30 4.91 -10.63 11.08
N ASP A 31 5.12 -11.48 12.08
CA ASP A 31 4.22 -12.61 12.35
C ASP A 31 2.80 -12.17 12.71
N ALA A 32 2.64 -11.03 13.39
CA ALA A 32 1.31 -10.54 13.76
C ALA A 32 0.53 -10.06 12.54
N VAL A 33 1.18 -9.33 11.62
CA VAL A 33 0.59 -8.93 10.33
C VAL A 33 0.19 -10.17 9.52
N ARG A 34 1.06 -11.18 9.42
CA ARG A 34 0.76 -12.42 8.68
C ARG A 34 -0.39 -13.21 9.30
N ALA A 35 -0.41 -13.31 10.63
CA ALA A 35 -1.48 -14.00 11.35
C ALA A 35 -2.83 -13.31 11.10
N THR A 36 -2.91 -11.99 11.31
CA THR A 36 -4.13 -11.20 11.03
C THR A 36 -4.57 -11.34 9.57
N ALA A 37 -3.65 -11.25 8.62
CA ALA A 37 -3.95 -11.43 7.20
C ALA A 37 -4.60 -12.79 6.89
N GLY A 38 -4.15 -13.86 7.57
CA GLY A 38 -4.72 -15.21 7.43
C GLY A 38 -6.12 -15.39 8.03
N THR A 39 -6.61 -14.43 8.82
CA THR A 39 -7.94 -14.50 9.45
C THR A 39 -9.05 -13.87 8.63
N TYR A 40 -8.72 -13.11 7.58
CA TYR A 40 -9.75 -12.46 6.77
C TYR A 40 -10.66 -13.48 6.07
N PRO A 41 -11.99 -13.36 6.21
CA PRO A 41 -12.94 -14.34 5.69
C PRO A 41 -13.29 -14.11 4.20
N PHE A 42 -12.50 -13.30 3.48
CA PHE A 42 -12.80 -12.84 2.13
C PHE A 42 -12.13 -13.76 1.08
N PRO A 43 -12.86 -14.67 0.43
CA PRO A 43 -12.26 -15.68 -0.46
C PRO A 43 -11.65 -15.09 -1.73
N HIS A 44 -12.06 -13.88 -2.13
CA HIS A 44 -11.50 -13.16 -3.29
C HIS A 44 -10.21 -12.40 -2.97
N LEU A 45 -9.84 -12.32 -1.69
CA LEU A 45 -8.74 -11.50 -1.23
C LEU A 45 -7.41 -12.21 -1.48
N ARG A 46 -6.50 -11.54 -2.20
CA ARG A 46 -5.18 -12.08 -2.48
C ARG A 46 -4.24 -11.81 -1.31
N SER A 47 -3.18 -12.60 -1.17
CA SER A 47 -2.24 -12.45 -0.04
C SER A 47 -1.67 -11.03 0.13
N PRO A 48 -1.27 -10.29 -0.94
CA PRO A 48 -0.81 -8.91 -0.77
C PRO A 48 -1.90 -7.96 -0.26
N ASP A 49 -3.14 -8.16 -0.71
CA ASP A 49 -4.29 -7.37 -0.28
C ASP A 49 -4.61 -7.64 1.20
N ALA A 50 -4.52 -8.91 1.62
CA ALA A 50 -4.64 -9.35 3.02
C ALA A 50 -3.62 -8.68 3.91
N ILE A 51 -2.35 -8.69 3.49
CA ILE A 51 -1.26 -8.08 4.23
C ILE A 51 -1.48 -6.56 4.33
N HIS A 52 -1.96 -5.92 3.26
CA HIS A 52 -2.20 -4.48 3.28
C HIS A 52 -3.29 -4.09 4.28
N LEU A 53 -4.43 -4.82 4.30
CA LEU A 53 -5.49 -4.64 5.30
C LEU A 53 -4.97 -4.92 6.72
N ALA A 54 -4.26 -6.02 6.92
CA ALA A 54 -3.73 -6.40 8.23
C ALA A 54 -2.75 -5.35 8.79
N THR A 55 -1.97 -4.71 7.92
CA THR A 55 -1.08 -3.61 8.28
C THR A 55 -1.89 -2.39 8.75
N ALA A 56 -3.01 -2.08 8.09
CA ALA A 56 -3.90 -1.00 8.51
C ALA A 56 -4.54 -1.30 9.88
N ASP A 57 -5.01 -2.53 10.10
CA ASP A 57 -5.58 -2.96 11.38
C ASP A 57 -4.55 -2.87 12.52
N GLN A 58 -3.30 -3.26 12.28
CA GLN A 58 -2.18 -3.11 13.22
C GLN A 58 -1.97 -1.65 13.65
N LEU A 59 -1.99 -0.72 12.69
CA LEU A 59 -1.85 0.71 12.98
C LEU A 59 -3.02 1.22 13.83
N VAL A 60 -4.26 0.85 13.48
CA VAL A 60 -5.45 1.23 14.26
C VAL A 60 -5.38 0.63 15.67
N ALA A 61 -5.00 -0.64 15.81
CA ALA A 61 -4.82 -1.30 17.09
C ALA A 61 -3.72 -0.64 17.95
N SER A 62 -2.69 -0.06 17.31
CA SER A 62 -1.65 0.73 17.99
C SER A 62 -2.09 2.15 18.39
N GLY A 63 -3.36 2.51 18.16
CA GLY A 63 -3.92 3.82 18.48
C GLY A 63 -3.66 4.91 17.43
N LYS A 64 -3.14 4.55 16.24
CA LYS A 64 -2.96 5.51 15.15
C LYS A 64 -4.26 5.69 14.37
N THR A 65 -4.50 6.90 13.89
CA THR A 65 -5.63 7.21 13.02
C THR A 65 -5.23 7.03 11.56
N ILE A 66 -5.98 6.24 10.81
CA ILE A 66 -5.84 6.12 9.36
C ILE A 66 -6.88 7.03 8.71
N SER A 67 -6.43 8.09 8.04
CA SER A 67 -7.34 9.00 7.31
C SER A 67 -7.89 8.39 6.03
N ALA A 68 -7.10 7.53 5.38
CA ALA A 68 -7.52 6.81 4.18
C ALA A 68 -6.68 5.55 3.95
N PHE A 69 -7.33 4.51 3.44
CA PHE A 69 -6.70 3.33 2.85
C PHE A 69 -6.59 3.53 1.33
N VAL A 70 -5.38 3.68 0.81
CA VAL A 70 -5.17 4.10 -0.58
C VAL A 70 -4.99 2.88 -1.49
N THR A 71 -5.90 2.69 -2.45
CA THR A 71 -5.78 1.64 -3.47
C THR A 71 -6.46 2.03 -4.77
N TYR A 72 -5.92 1.56 -5.89
CA TYR A 72 -6.57 1.65 -7.21
C TYR A 72 -7.41 0.41 -7.54
N ASP A 73 -7.26 -0.70 -6.82
CA ASP A 73 -8.11 -1.89 -7.02
C ASP A 73 -9.47 -1.65 -6.35
N LYS A 74 -10.52 -1.58 -7.17
CA LYS A 74 -11.89 -1.34 -6.71
C LYS A 74 -12.41 -2.42 -5.77
N ARG A 75 -11.98 -3.68 -5.95
CA ARG A 75 -12.39 -4.79 -5.08
C ARG A 75 -11.76 -4.64 -3.71
N LEU A 76 -10.47 -4.29 -3.66
CA LEU A 76 -9.80 -4.02 -2.39
C LEU A 76 -10.38 -2.77 -1.70
N ALA A 77 -10.74 -1.73 -2.45
CA ALA A 77 -11.41 -0.55 -1.88
C ALA A 77 -12.75 -0.91 -1.21
N ILE A 78 -13.55 -1.78 -1.84
CA ILE A 78 -14.81 -2.28 -1.26
C ILE A 78 -14.51 -3.05 0.03
N THR A 79 -13.58 -3.99 0.00
CA THR A 79 -13.26 -4.80 1.19
C THR A 79 -12.61 -3.98 2.31
N ALA A 80 -11.83 -2.94 2.00
CA ALA A 80 -11.38 -1.98 3.00
C ALA A 80 -12.56 -1.30 3.71
N GLY A 81 -13.61 -0.93 2.96
CA GLY A 81 -14.86 -0.41 3.52
C GLY A 81 -15.60 -1.43 4.40
N GLU A 82 -15.61 -2.71 4.01
CA GLU A 82 -16.23 -3.80 4.80
C GLU A 82 -15.55 -3.98 6.17
N VAL A 83 -14.27 -3.65 6.29
CA VAL A 83 -13.53 -3.66 7.58
C VAL A 83 -13.48 -2.29 8.27
N GLY A 84 -14.27 -1.32 7.80
CA GLY A 84 -14.44 -0.02 8.45
C GLY A 84 -13.39 1.04 8.08
N LEU A 85 -12.56 0.81 7.05
CA LEU A 85 -11.59 1.78 6.57
C LEU A 85 -12.18 2.66 5.47
N VAL A 86 -11.82 3.95 5.48
CA VAL A 86 -12.17 4.88 4.41
C VAL A 86 -11.23 4.66 3.23
N ALA A 87 -11.71 4.12 2.12
CA ALA A 87 -10.88 3.90 0.93
C ALA A 87 -10.76 5.17 0.06
N ALA A 88 -9.57 5.43 -0.48
CA ALA A 88 -9.32 6.48 -1.45
C ALA A 88 -8.54 5.95 -2.66
N ALA A 89 -8.87 6.46 -3.85
CA ALA A 89 -8.17 6.12 -5.09
C ALA A 89 -7.69 7.42 -5.75
N PRO A 90 -6.37 7.64 -5.89
CA PRO A 90 -5.88 8.86 -6.53
C PRO A 90 -6.39 8.97 -7.97
N GLY A 91 -6.68 10.19 -8.42
CA GLY A 91 -7.26 10.41 -9.76
C GLY A 91 -8.72 9.97 -9.90
N GLN A 92 -9.37 9.49 -8.84
CA GLN A 92 -10.83 9.42 -8.75
C GLN A 92 -11.32 10.57 -7.87
N SER A 93 -12.25 11.39 -8.36
CA SER A 93 -12.89 12.41 -7.52
C SER A 93 -13.86 11.73 -6.55
N VAL A 94 -13.76 12.05 -5.26
CA VAL A 94 -14.87 11.81 -4.32
C VAL A 94 -16.05 12.63 -4.85
N PRO A 95 -17.24 12.03 -5.11
CA PRO A 95 -18.40 12.83 -5.50
C PRO A 95 -18.68 13.86 -4.39
N LYS A 96 -18.78 15.13 -4.80
CA LYS A 96 -19.07 16.26 -3.91
C LYS A 96 -20.50 16.21 -3.42
#